data_AF-A0A1V0HYR7-F1
#
_entry.id   AF-A0A1V0HYR7-F1
#
_cell.length_a   1.000
_cell.length_b   1.000
_cell.length_c   1.000
_cell.angle_alpha   90.00
_cell.angle_beta   90.00
_cell.angle_gamma   90.00
#
_symmetry.space_group_name_H-M   'P 1'
#
loop_
_entity.id
_entity.type
_entity.pdbx_description
1 polymer ?
#
loop_
_entity_poly.entity_id
_entity_poly.type
_entity_poly.pdbx_seq_one_letter_code
_entity_poly.pdbx_strand_id
1 'polypeptide(L)'
;MTGTISTNRRTVLKGGAALLAVPFLARSAAGQASHLRVSMTSEEGIAHLRTYRKAVAAMWALEPSDPHNWFRYAMIHLMDCPHGNWWFFVWHRPYVAHLERIVRIYGEDENFAMPYWDWTADPFVADTFFASGTYPDNALDPTSSHYPDWDSFESAYHDPIEAFWSGLSDAQKQQETLRDFPDFDSFWTTGVQPNFTADRANGRSKTLAAPDLTPPASDAVTLPIIEAGLAPEIFTTVVATSDARTGFNSPESQNHNQGVGAAIIEGQPHNKVHNDLGSVAGGWMPSLLSSVDPIFFMHHCNVDRLWDVWTTKERNAGRTALPTAEEAPRFDPEAFLFYIDDAGQPAPSTAGASMAIEPWGYAYTPGSGSASAAGLQSRRGIAPNAIALANKDFGLNEGATASLSLPEGFAAAGKEETRQFAQVTFKPPRELKGLSFDVFVSPGGEMPELSEDSPGFAGSFEFFGMLQGHDHDFTAVIDVTDAMTRLREAGTLRESGAIDVTLAASGTAIKGQMLESAPLEGVLKSVVFESF
;
A
#
# COMPACT_ATOMS: atom_id res chain seq x y z
N MET A 1 43.43 30.54 -53.46
CA MET A 1 43.06 29.24 -52.87
C MET A 1 42.98 29.41 -51.36
N THR A 2 42.00 28.70 -50.77
CA THR A 2 41.66 28.59 -49.34
C THR A 2 41.20 29.86 -48.62
N GLY A 3 39.88 30.05 -48.60
CA GLY A 3 39.17 31.09 -47.87
C GLY A 3 38.86 30.72 -46.42
N THR A 4 38.85 31.77 -45.60
CA THR A 4 38.38 31.90 -44.22
C THR A 4 36.92 31.53 -43.99
N ILE A 5 36.59 30.85 -42.89
CA ILE A 5 35.30 30.99 -42.19
C ILE A 5 35.48 30.98 -40.66
N SER A 6 35.27 32.15 -40.07
CA SER A 6 34.52 32.51 -38.85
C SER A 6 34.62 31.70 -37.55
N THR A 7 35.14 32.38 -36.53
CA THR A 7 34.82 32.23 -35.09
C THR A 7 33.31 32.41 -34.80
N ASN A 8 32.70 31.61 -33.91
CA ASN A 8 32.32 31.97 -32.52
C ASN A 8 31.29 30.98 -31.88
N ARG A 9 31.33 30.91 -30.54
CA ARG A 9 30.32 30.37 -29.56
C ARG A 9 30.19 28.85 -29.33
N ARG A 10 30.87 28.38 -28.28
CA ARG A 10 30.25 27.65 -27.14
C ARG A 10 31.17 27.73 -25.92
N THR A 11 30.90 28.72 -25.08
CA THR A 11 31.55 28.92 -23.79
C THR A 11 31.01 27.91 -22.79
N VAL A 12 31.93 27.14 -22.21
CA VAL A 12 31.72 26.36 -20.99
C VAL A 12 31.40 27.34 -19.85
N LEU A 13 30.19 27.26 -19.31
CA LEU A 13 29.83 27.82 -18.01
C LEU A 13 29.37 26.65 -17.14
N LYS A 14 30.32 26.08 -16.40
CA LYS A 14 30.03 25.27 -15.23
C LYS A 14 29.36 26.20 -14.21
N GLY A 15 28.07 25.99 -13.97
CA GLY A 15 27.30 26.74 -13.00
C GLY A 15 27.89 26.55 -11.61
N GLY A 16 28.33 27.65 -11.00
CA GLY A 16 28.57 27.71 -9.56
C GLY A 16 27.25 27.64 -8.83
N ALA A 17 27.12 26.66 -7.93
CA ALA A 17 26.03 26.59 -6.99
C ALA A 17 26.10 27.81 -6.05
N ALA A 18 25.08 28.66 -6.10
CA ALA A 18 24.84 29.64 -5.06
C ALA A 18 24.26 28.89 -3.85
N LEU A 19 25.12 28.62 -2.87
CA LEU A 19 24.71 28.25 -1.51
C LEU A 19 24.00 29.45 -0.89
N LEU A 20 22.68 29.51 -1.03
CA LEU A 20 21.85 30.32 -0.16
C LEU A 20 21.75 29.59 1.18
N ALA A 21 22.48 30.11 2.18
CA ALA A 21 22.37 29.67 3.56
C ALA A 21 20.98 30.05 4.10
N VAL A 22 20.12 29.06 4.30
CA VAL A 22 18.89 29.20 5.08
C VAL A 22 19.26 28.98 6.55
N PRO A 23 18.98 29.92 7.47
CA PRO A 23 19.34 29.77 8.87
C PRO A 23 18.33 28.84 9.59
N PHE A 24 18.87 27.88 10.34
CA PHE A 24 18.28 27.14 11.46
C PHE A 24 16.76 26.93 11.47
N LEU A 25 16.28 25.75 11.04
CA LEU A 25 15.04 25.10 11.49
C LEU A 25 15.14 23.61 11.16
N ALA A 26 14.93 22.76 12.18
CA ALA A 26 14.91 21.29 12.19
C ALA A 26 16.13 20.57 11.56
N ARG A 27 16.93 19.88 12.39
CA ARG A 27 17.70 18.72 11.89
C ARG A 27 16.67 17.78 11.27
N SER A 28 16.71 17.58 9.96
CA SER A 28 15.95 16.51 9.32
C SER A 28 16.32 15.18 9.99
N ALA A 29 15.38 14.24 10.10
CA ALA A 29 15.62 12.92 10.69
C ALA A 29 16.87 12.22 10.10
N ALA A 30 17.17 12.49 8.82
CA ALA A 30 18.39 12.05 8.14
C ALA A 30 19.72 12.46 8.79
N GLY A 31 19.76 13.55 9.56
CA GLY A 31 20.96 14.00 10.28
C GLY A 31 21.21 13.30 11.62
N GLN A 32 20.29 12.45 12.08
CA GLN A 32 20.37 11.70 13.34
C GLN A 32 20.19 10.18 13.18
N ALA A 33 19.71 9.70 12.03
CA ALA A 33 19.57 8.27 11.75
C ALA A 33 20.92 7.56 11.68
N SER A 34 21.00 6.36 12.24
CA SER A 34 22.17 5.49 12.14
C SER A 34 22.20 4.68 10.85
N HIS A 35 21.05 4.50 10.21
CA HIS A 35 20.87 3.69 9.01
C HIS A 35 20.08 4.48 7.95
N LEU A 36 20.56 4.50 6.72
CA LEU A 36 19.91 5.22 5.62
C LEU A 36 19.37 4.20 4.62
N ARG A 37 18.05 4.10 4.51
CA ARG A 37 17.36 3.27 3.52
C ARG A 37 17.44 3.95 2.15
N VAL A 38 17.98 3.23 1.17
CA VAL A 38 18.22 3.72 -0.20
C VAL A 38 17.33 2.98 -1.21
N SER A 39 17.19 3.52 -2.43
CA SER A 39 16.48 2.80 -3.50
C SER A 39 17.17 1.46 -3.76
N MET A 40 16.38 0.39 -3.90
CA MET A 40 16.88 -0.96 -4.18
C MET A 40 17.67 -1.07 -5.50
N THR A 41 17.46 -0.16 -6.43
CA THR A 41 18.15 -0.10 -7.74
C THR A 41 19.45 0.72 -7.71
N SER A 42 19.73 1.42 -6.61
CA SER A 42 21.00 2.14 -6.42
C SER A 42 22.17 1.18 -6.17
N GLU A 43 23.41 1.64 -6.36
CA GLU A 43 24.62 0.83 -6.09
C GLU A 43 24.66 0.30 -4.64
N GLU A 44 24.33 1.16 -3.67
CA GLU A 44 24.25 0.80 -2.25
C GLU A 44 23.05 -0.12 -1.96
N GLY A 45 21.90 0.12 -2.60
CA GLY A 45 20.73 -0.77 -2.50
C GLY A 45 21.04 -2.18 -3.00
N ILE A 46 21.72 -2.32 -4.13
CA ILE A 46 22.18 -3.61 -4.67
C ILE A 46 23.19 -4.29 -3.72
N ALA A 47 24.01 -3.51 -3.00
CA ALA A 47 24.88 -4.05 -1.96
C ALA A 47 24.07 -4.61 -0.77
N HIS A 48 23.11 -3.85 -0.25
CA HIS A 48 22.21 -4.32 0.80
C HIS A 48 21.38 -5.54 0.38
N LEU A 49 20.92 -5.63 -0.88
CA LEU A 49 20.18 -6.81 -1.35
C LEU A 49 21.02 -8.09 -1.34
N ARG A 50 22.35 -8.00 -1.48
CA ARG A 50 23.24 -9.16 -1.31
C ARG A 50 23.28 -9.62 0.15
N THR A 51 23.37 -8.68 1.10
CA THR A 51 23.28 -8.94 2.54
C THR A 51 21.91 -9.55 2.88
N TYR A 52 20.84 -8.95 2.36
CA TYR A 52 19.47 -9.41 2.59
C TYR A 52 19.26 -10.84 2.12
N ARG A 53 19.69 -11.18 0.90
CA ARG A 53 19.62 -12.57 0.41
C ARG A 53 20.37 -13.56 1.31
N LYS A 54 21.56 -13.19 1.80
CA LYS A 54 22.32 -14.04 2.73
C LYS A 54 21.52 -14.27 4.01
N ALA A 55 20.91 -13.23 4.56
CA ALA A 55 20.09 -13.34 5.76
C ALA A 55 18.85 -14.21 5.54
N VAL A 56 18.10 -14.00 4.45
CA VAL A 56 16.90 -14.80 4.13
C VAL A 56 17.25 -16.27 3.97
N ALA A 57 18.34 -16.60 3.27
CA ALA A 57 18.81 -17.98 3.14
C ALA A 57 19.17 -18.60 4.50
N ALA A 58 19.82 -17.85 5.39
CA ALA A 58 20.17 -18.31 6.73
C ALA A 58 18.93 -18.49 7.62
N MET A 59 17.94 -17.60 7.52
CA MET A 59 16.68 -17.68 8.27
C MET A 59 15.84 -18.90 7.82
N TRP A 60 15.81 -19.21 6.52
CA TRP A 60 15.17 -20.44 6.03
C TRP A 60 15.84 -21.73 6.55
N ALA A 61 17.14 -21.68 6.83
CA ALA A 61 17.90 -22.83 7.32
C ALA A 61 17.76 -23.07 8.84
N LEU A 62 17.11 -22.17 9.57
CA LEU A 62 16.81 -22.35 11.00
C LEU A 62 15.73 -23.43 11.20
N GLU A 63 15.72 -24.04 12.38
CA GLU A 63 14.66 -24.97 12.76
C GLU A 63 13.27 -24.30 12.63
N PRO A 64 12.23 -25.00 12.17
CA PRO A 64 10.89 -24.44 12.02
C PRO A 64 10.28 -23.84 13.30
N SER A 65 10.76 -24.23 14.48
CA SER A 65 10.34 -23.69 15.78
C SER A 65 11.08 -22.42 16.19
N ASP A 66 12.18 -22.07 15.52
CA ASP A 66 12.97 -20.87 15.82
C ASP A 66 12.16 -19.61 15.45
N PRO A 67 12.03 -18.61 16.34
CA PRO A 67 11.28 -17.39 16.05
C PRO A 67 11.87 -16.58 14.88
N HIS A 68 13.17 -16.70 14.59
CA HIS A 68 13.80 -16.08 13.43
C HIS A 68 13.70 -16.91 12.14
N ASN A 69 13.12 -18.11 12.17
CA ASN A 69 12.88 -18.85 10.92
C ASN A 69 12.05 -17.99 9.96
N TRP A 70 12.41 -17.98 8.67
CA TRP A 70 11.80 -17.05 7.70
C TRP A 70 10.27 -17.14 7.67
N PHE A 71 9.73 -18.35 7.61
CA PHE A 71 8.27 -18.55 7.61
C PHE A 71 7.65 -18.12 8.95
N ARG A 72 8.31 -18.41 10.09
CA ARG A 72 7.84 -18.00 11.41
C ARG A 72 7.71 -16.49 11.54
N TYR A 73 8.67 -15.73 11.00
CA TYR A 73 8.61 -14.28 10.96
C TYR A 73 7.56 -13.76 9.96
N ALA A 74 7.49 -14.36 8.78
CA ALA A 74 6.52 -14.01 7.75
C ALA A 74 5.07 -14.18 8.25
N MET A 75 4.79 -15.27 8.96
CA MET A 75 3.47 -15.62 9.49
C MET A 75 2.89 -14.56 10.45
N ILE A 76 3.71 -13.70 11.06
CA ILE A 76 3.25 -12.55 11.85
C ILE A 76 2.25 -11.69 11.04
N HIS A 77 2.47 -11.56 9.72
CA HIS A 77 1.57 -10.82 8.84
C HIS A 77 0.19 -11.47 8.70
N LEU A 78 0.11 -12.81 8.64
CA LEU A 78 -1.17 -13.53 8.64
C LEU A 78 -1.93 -13.29 9.97
N MET A 79 -1.20 -13.38 11.09
CA MET A 79 -1.77 -13.35 12.44
C MET A 79 -2.23 -11.97 12.89
N ASP A 80 -1.50 -10.89 12.56
CA ASP A 80 -1.70 -9.61 13.25
C ASP A 80 -1.81 -8.40 12.31
N CYS A 81 -1.65 -8.59 10.99
CA CYS A 81 -1.58 -7.45 10.09
C CYS A 81 -2.96 -6.77 9.87
N PRO A 82 -3.06 -5.44 10.06
CA PRO A 82 -4.22 -4.65 9.68
C PRO A 82 -4.25 -4.33 8.20
N HIS A 83 -5.44 -4.44 7.61
CA HIS A 83 -5.74 -3.97 6.26
C HIS A 83 -7.10 -3.27 6.21
N GLY A 84 -7.20 -2.29 5.33
CA GLY A 84 -8.39 -1.48 5.14
C GLY A 84 -8.72 -0.62 6.37
N ASN A 85 -7.72 -0.15 7.11
CA ASN A 85 -7.94 0.73 8.27
C ASN A 85 -6.68 1.52 8.63
N TRP A 86 -6.84 2.51 9.51
CA TRP A 86 -5.77 3.42 9.90
C TRP A 86 -4.56 2.76 10.61
N TRP A 87 -4.67 1.53 11.11
CA TRP A 87 -3.52 0.85 11.71
C TRP A 87 -2.48 0.39 10.69
N PHE A 88 -2.82 0.41 9.39
CA PHE A 88 -1.97 -0.05 8.28
C PHE A 88 -0.51 0.44 8.37
N PHE A 89 -0.26 1.75 8.35
CA PHE A 89 1.13 2.26 8.38
C PHE A 89 1.84 2.02 9.72
N VAL A 90 1.12 2.21 10.84
CA VAL A 90 1.69 2.15 12.20
C VAL A 90 2.03 0.71 12.63
N TRP A 91 1.42 -0.29 12.00
CA TRP A 91 1.79 -1.70 12.16
C TRP A 91 2.94 -2.10 11.21
N HIS A 92 2.92 -1.67 9.95
CA HIS A 92 3.98 -2.08 9.02
C HIS A 92 5.36 -1.49 9.35
N ARG A 93 5.43 -0.27 9.92
CA ARG A 93 6.70 0.34 10.34
C ARG A 93 7.52 -0.54 11.30
N PRO A 94 7.01 -0.91 12.49
CA PRO A 94 7.74 -1.79 13.41
C PRO A 94 8.01 -3.15 12.76
N TYR A 95 7.06 -3.71 11.99
CA TYR A 95 7.25 -5.00 11.34
C TYR A 95 8.50 -5.05 10.43
N VAL A 96 8.70 -4.01 9.61
CA VAL A 96 9.89 -3.92 8.75
C VAL A 96 11.14 -3.58 9.56
N ALA A 97 11.03 -2.71 10.58
CA ALA A 97 12.16 -2.29 11.41
C ALA A 97 12.73 -3.44 12.26
N HIS A 98 11.88 -4.32 12.79
CA HIS A 98 12.32 -5.52 13.52
C HIS A 98 13.06 -6.49 12.59
N LEU A 99 12.55 -6.75 11.38
CA LEU A 99 13.25 -7.61 10.42
C LEU A 99 14.59 -7.02 10.01
N GLU A 100 14.67 -5.70 9.79
CA GLU A 100 15.93 -5.05 9.43
C GLU A 100 17.04 -5.32 10.47
N ARG A 101 16.70 -5.35 11.76
CA ARG A 101 17.65 -5.69 12.83
C ARG A 101 18.07 -7.16 12.77
N ILE A 102 17.12 -8.07 12.54
CA ILE A 102 17.38 -9.50 12.36
C ILE A 102 18.29 -9.74 11.14
N VAL A 103 18.07 -9.01 10.04
CA VAL A 103 18.91 -9.11 8.83
C VAL A 103 20.35 -8.68 9.09
N ARG A 104 20.61 -7.70 9.97
CA ARG A 104 21.99 -7.35 10.35
C ARG A 104 22.72 -8.52 11.00
N ILE A 105 22.01 -9.34 11.78
CA ILE A 105 22.57 -10.54 12.44
C ILE A 105 22.87 -11.62 11.39
N TYR A 106 21.85 -12.08 10.65
CA TYR A 106 22.00 -13.20 9.72
C TYR A 106 22.71 -12.84 8.40
N GLY A 107 22.73 -11.56 8.05
CA GLY A 107 23.53 -10.99 6.97
C GLY A 107 24.98 -10.74 7.37
N GLU A 108 25.27 -10.67 8.68
CA GLU A 108 26.56 -10.29 9.27
C GLU A 108 27.03 -8.90 8.78
N ASP A 109 26.13 -7.92 8.83
CA ASP A 109 26.36 -6.56 8.34
C ASP A 109 25.62 -5.55 9.23
N GLU A 110 26.33 -4.98 10.21
CA GLU A 110 25.77 -3.99 11.15
C GLU A 110 25.31 -2.69 10.46
N ASN A 111 25.82 -2.41 9.24
CA ASN A 111 25.46 -1.23 8.47
C ASN A 111 24.26 -1.47 7.55
N PHE A 112 23.70 -2.69 7.53
CA PHE A 112 22.55 -2.99 6.69
C PHE A 112 21.36 -2.07 7.01
N ALA A 113 20.83 -1.44 5.96
CA ALA A 113 19.57 -0.73 5.95
C ALA A 113 18.67 -1.35 4.88
N MET A 114 17.39 -1.58 5.20
CA MET A 114 16.47 -2.19 4.24
C MET A 114 16.26 -1.25 3.04
N PRO A 115 16.52 -1.68 1.79
CA PRO A 115 16.25 -0.84 0.64
C PRO A 115 14.74 -0.64 0.42
N TYR A 116 14.35 0.42 -0.29
CA TYR A 116 12.96 0.62 -0.72
C TYR A 116 12.80 0.39 -2.22
N TRP A 117 11.67 -0.19 -2.62
CA TRP A 117 11.27 -0.30 -4.03
C TRP A 117 10.48 0.94 -4.45
N ASP A 118 11.16 1.90 -5.09
CA ASP A 118 10.50 3.06 -5.70
C ASP A 118 9.81 2.67 -7.02
N TRP A 119 8.69 1.97 -6.93
CA TRP A 119 7.95 1.48 -8.09
C TRP A 119 7.48 2.59 -9.06
N THR A 120 7.51 3.87 -8.65
CA THR A 120 7.21 4.99 -9.55
C THR A 120 8.39 5.27 -10.48
N ALA A 121 9.62 5.16 -9.95
CA ALA A 121 10.84 5.32 -10.73
C ALA A 121 11.23 4.03 -11.45
N ASP A 122 11.03 2.89 -10.80
CA ASP A 122 11.44 1.55 -11.23
C ASP A 122 10.22 0.59 -11.19
N PRO A 123 9.28 0.68 -12.14
CA PRO A 123 8.05 -0.12 -12.19
C PRO A 123 8.30 -1.57 -12.66
N PHE A 124 9.29 -2.23 -12.06
CA PHE A 124 9.69 -3.59 -12.35
C PHE A 124 10.31 -4.26 -11.12
N VAL A 125 10.25 -5.60 -11.09
CA VAL A 125 10.97 -6.40 -10.09
C VAL A 125 12.44 -6.48 -10.49
N ALA A 126 13.36 -6.01 -9.63
CA ALA A 126 14.78 -6.01 -9.94
C ALA A 126 15.36 -7.44 -10.09
N ASP A 127 16.33 -7.61 -11.00
CA ASP A 127 16.98 -8.89 -11.32
C ASP A 127 17.46 -9.68 -10.09
N THR A 128 17.82 -9.01 -9.00
CA THR A 128 18.29 -9.65 -7.76
C THR A 128 17.22 -10.52 -7.07
N PHE A 129 15.94 -10.35 -7.42
CA PHE A 129 14.83 -11.14 -6.89
C PHE A 129 14.52 -12.37 -7.74
N PHE A 130 15.31 -12.64 -8.79
CA PHE A 130 15.16 -13.84 -9.63
C PHE A 130 16.38 -14.76 -9.53
N ALA A 131 16.14 -16.06 -9.68
CA ALA A 131 17.19 -17.02 -9.96
C ALA A 131 17.88 -16.66 -11.29
N SER A 132 19.21 -16.73 -11.30
CA SER A 132 20.04 -16.37 -12.45
C SER A 132 21.25 -17.30 -12.56
N GLY A 133 22.02 -17.20 -13.64
CA GLY A 133 23.27 -17.95 -13.77
C GLY A 133 24.26 -17.69 -12.62
N THR A 134 24.22 -16.51 -12.00
CA THR A 134 25.06 -16.16 -10.85
C THR A 134 24.51 -16.71 -9.54
N TYR A 135 23.18 -16.80 -9.43
CA TYR A 135 22.46 -17.25 -8.23
C TYR A 135 21.35 -18.20 -8.65
N PRO A 136 21.67 -19.48 -8.96
CA PRO A 136 20.69 -20.41 -9.50
C PRO A 136 19.63 -20.85 -8.49
N ASP A 137 19.96 -20.80 -7.20
CA ASP A 137 19.05 -21.07 -6.08
C ASP A 137 18.99 -19.83 -5.18
N ASN A 138 18.23 -18.84 -5.63
CA ASN A 138 18.20 -17.51 -5.02
C ASN A 138 17.12 -17.43 -3.93
N ALA A 139 17.51 -17.28 -2.66
CA ALA A 139 16.55 -17.14 -1.56
C ALA A 139 15.62 -15.91 -1.64
N LEU A 140 15.89 -14.94 -2.53
CA LEU A 140 14.96 -13.82 -2.81
C LEU A 140 13.91 -14.15 -3.89
N ASP A 141 14.05 -15.30 -4.55
CA ASP A 141 13.12 -15.80 -5.54
C ASP A 141 12.23 -16.87 -4.88
N PRO A 142 10.92 -16.61 -4.70
CA PRO A 142 9.98 -17.56 -4.10
C PRO A 142 9.71 -18.79 -4.98
N THR A 143 10.27 -18.84 -6.19
CA THR A 143 10.25 -20.03 -7.06
C THR A 143 11.45 -20.96 -6.85
N SER A 144 12.42 -20.55 -6.02
CA SER A 144 13.65 -21.30 -5.72
C SER A 144 13.43 -22.51 -4.79
N SER A 145 14.49 -23.29 -4.57
CA SER A 145 14.39 -24.51 -3.76
C SER A 145 14.35 -24.27 -2.25
N HIS A 146 14.57 -23.03 -1.81
CA HIS A 146 14.35 -22.61 -0.42
C HIS A 146 12.88 -22.69 0.01
N TYR A 147 11.95 -22.65 -0.93
CA TYR A 147 10.52 -22.63 -0.68
C TYR A 147 9.94 -24.05 -0.85
N PRO A 148 9.41 -24.66 0.24
CA PRO A 148 8.88 -26.02 0.19
C PRO A 148 7.55 -26.09 -0.56
N ASP A 149 7.25 -27.25 -1.14
CA ASP A 149 5.88 -27.59 -1.53
C ASP A 149 4.99 -27.84 -0.29
N TRP A 150 3.68 -27.96 -0.50
CA TRP A 150 2.73 -28.14 0.61
C TRP A 150 3.05 -29.34 1.49
N ASP A 151 3.30 -30.52 0.90
CA ASP A 151 3.52 -31.75 1.68
C ASP A 151 4.79 -31.66 2.53
N SER A 152 5.87 -31.11 1.97
CA SER A 152 7.12 -30.89 2.70
C SER A 152 6.96 -29.82 3.78
N PHE A 153 6.22 -28.76 3.48
CA PHE A 153 5.90 -27.70 4.43
C PHE A 153 5.06 -28.23 5.60
N GLU A 154 3.92 -28.86 5.31
CA GLU A 154 3.01 -29.40 6.31
C GLU A 154 3.73 -30.39 7.23
N SER A 155 4.53 -31.30 6.66
CA SER A 155 5.31 -32.26 7.44
C SER A 155 6.35 -31.61 8.37
N ALA A 156 6.87 -30.44 8.03
CA ALA A 156 7.94 -29.78 8.79
C ALA A 156 7.41 -28.70 9.75
N TYR A 157 6.29 -28.04 9.41
CA TYR A 157 5.83 -26.82 10.06
C TYR A 157 4.54 -26.98 10.87
N HIS A 158 3.72 -28.00 10.64
CA HIS A 158 2.46 -28.19 11.36
C HIS A 158 2.69 -28.23 12.89
N ASP A 159 3.42 -29.23 13.39
CA ASP A 159 3.62 -29.42 14.83
C ASP A 159 4.36 -28.25 15.51
N PRO A 160 5.42 -27.66 14.92
CA PRO A 160 6.07 -26.47 15.50
C PRO A 160 5.14 -25.26 15.61
N ILE A 161 4.25 -25.05 14.63
CA ILE A 161 3.32 -23.93 14.66
C ILE A 161 2.16 -24.20 15.63
N GLU A 162 1.67 -25.45 15.72
CA GLU A 162 0.69 -25.86 16.74
C GLU A 162 1.24 -25.65 18.17
N ALA A 163 2.51 -25.98 18.38
CA ALA A 163 3.19 -25.76 19.66
C ALA A 163 3.30 -24.27 19.99
N PHE A 164 3.63 -23.43 19.00
CA PHE A 164 3.60 -21.98 19.17
C PHE A 164 2.20 -21.45 19.49
N TRP A 165 1.18 -21.88 18.74
CA TRP A 165 -0.22 -21.51 18.96
C TRP A 165 -0.68 -21.83 20.38
N SER A 166 -0.34 -23.03 20.85
CA SER A 166 -0.66 -23.49 22.20
C SER A 166 -0.08 -22.57 23.28
N GLY A 167 1.10 -21.99 23.01
CA GLY A 167 1.80 -21.04 23.86
C GLY A 167 1.30 -19.59 23.79
N LEU A 168 0.39 -19.25 22.88
CA LEU A 168 -0.18 -17.90 22.81
C LEU A 168 -0.91 -17.52 24.09
N SER A 169 -0.74 -16.26 24.49
CA SER A 169 -1.46 -15.65 25.60
C SER A 169 -2.97 -15.54 25.31
N ASP A 170 -3.77 -15.35 26.35
CA ASP A 170 -5.22 -15.14 26.19
C ASP A 170 -5.54 -13.91 25.33
N ALA A 171 -4.72 -12.85 25.43
CA ALA A 171 -4.88 -11.63 24.64
C ALA A 171 -4.59 -11.88 23.14
N GLN A 172 -3.56 -12.66 22.81
CA GLN A 172 -3.26 -13.07 21.44
C GLN A 172 -4.39 -13.94 20.87
N LYS A 173 -4.86 -14.94 21.62
CA LYS A 173 -5.98 -15.80 21.20
C LYS A 173 -7.28 -15.01 20.99
N GLN A 174 -7.49 -13.95 21.78
CA GLN A 174 -8.62 -13.05 21.58
C GLN A 174 -8.50 -12.25 20.27
N GLN A 175 -7.30 -11.78 19.90
CA GLN A 175 -7.06 -11.13 18.60
C GLN A 175 -7.27 -12.11 17.45
N GLU A 176 -6.77 -13.35 17.54
CA GLU A 176 -6.99 -14.38 16.51
C GLU A 176 -8.49 -14.72 16.34
N THR A 177 -9.26 -14.72 17.43
CA THR A 177 -10.71 -14.91 17.36
C THR A 177 -11.41 -13.79 16.58
N LEU A 178 -10.93 -12.55 16.65
CA LEU A 178 -11.45 -11.43 15.84
C LEU A 178 -11.12 -11.57 14.36
N ARG A 179 -10.18 -12.44 14.01
CA ARG A 179 -9.75 -12.77 12.63
C ARG A 179 -10.32 -14.10 12.14
N ASP A 180 -11.38 -14.59 12.80
CA ASP A 180 -12.04 -15.86 12.50
C ASP A 180 -11.16 -17.11 12.69
N PHE A 181 -10.15 -17.01 13.57
CA PHE A 181 -9.29 -18.13 13.99
C PHE A 181 -9.48 -18.44 15.50
N PRO A 182 -10.64 -19.00 15.92
CA PRO A 182 -10.90 -19.32 17.33
C PRO A 182 -10.00 -20.43 17.91
N ASP A 183 -9.35 -21.23 17.07
CA ASP A 183 -8.50 -22.36 17.45
C ASP A 183 -7.42 -22.64 16.38
N PHE A 184 -6.50 -23.56 16.68
CA PHE A 184 -5.41 -23.87 15.76
C PHE A 184 -5.92 -24.50 14.45
N ASP A 185 -6.93 -25.36 14.52
CA ASP A 185 -7.48 -26.05 13.34
C ASP A 185 -8.05 -25.03 12.34
N SER A 186 -8.80 -24.03 12.81
CA SER A 186 -9.27 -22.92 11.98
C SER A 186 -8.10 -22.09 11.44
N PHE A 187 -7.17 -21.64 12.29
CA PHE A 187 -5.97 -20.92 11.83
C PHE A 187 -5.20 -21.67 10.73
N TRP A 188 -5.03 -22.99 10.88
CA TRP A 188 -4.30 -23.80 9.93
C TRP A 188 -5.06 -24.00 8.62
N THR A 189 -6.34 -24.41 8.71
CA THR A 189 -7.13 -24.83 7.54
C THR A 189 -7.77 -23.67 6.77
N THR A 190 -8.05 -22.54 7.43
CA THR A 190 -8.65 -21.35 6.80
C THR A 190 -7.68 -20.16 6.71
N GLY A 191 -6.64 -20.13 7.55
CA GLY A 191 -5.57 -19.13 7.50
C GLY A 191 -4.39 -19.59 6.65
N VAL A 192 -3.63 -20.58 7.12
CA VAL A 192 -2.36 -21.00 6.49
C VAL A 192 -2.59 -21.68 5.14
N GLN A 193 -3.36 -22.77 5.11
CA GLN A 193 -3.53 -23.61 3.92
C GLN A 193 -4.01 -22.87 2.65
N PRO A 194 -5.06 -22.02 2.69
CA PRO A 194 -5.54 -21.35 1.49
C PRO A 194 -4.66 -20.16 1.06
N ASN A 195 -3.80 -19.64 1.94
CA ASN A 195 -2.85 -18.59 1.62
C ASN A 195 -1.48 -19.14 1.20
N PHE A 196 -1.24 -20.44 1.37
CA PHE A 196 0.01 -21.09 1.01
C PHE A 196 0.10 -21.35 -0.50
N THR A 197 1.23 -20.99 -1.11
CA THR A 197 1.46 -21.25 -2.53
C THR A 197 2.06 -22.65 -2.72
N ALA A 198 1.19 -23.65 -2.91
CA ALA A 198 1.58 -25.06 -2.95
C ALA A 198 2.53 -25.43 -4.09
N ASP A 199 2.38 -24.81 -5.26
CA ASP A 199 3.32 -24.94 -6.37
C ASP A 199 4.22 -23.71 -6.42
N ARG A 200 5.48 -23.89 -5.99
CA ARG A 200 6.49 -22.82 -5.97
C ARG A 200 6.70 -22.16 -7.33
N ALA A 201 6.42 -22.85 -8.45
CA ALA A 201 6.50 -22.22 -9.78
C ALA A 201 5.54 -21.03 -9.93
N ASN A 202 4.49 -20.96 -9.09
CA ASN A 202 3.54 -19.87 -9.02
C ASN A 202 3.83 -18.88 -7.89
N GLY A 203 4.98 -18.99 -7.20
CA GLY A 203 5.35 -18.13 -6.07
C GLY A 203 5.34 -16.63 -6.40
N ARG A 204 5.64 -16.29 -7.67
CA ARG A 204 5.53 -14.94 -8.22
C ARG A 204 5.20 -15.03 -9.72
N SER A 205 4.34 -14.14 -10.22
CA SER A 205 3.98 -14.08 -11.65
C SER A 205 5.07 -13.48 -12.53
N LYS A 206 5.89 -12.60 -11.96
CA LYS A 206 7.01 -11.93 -12.64
C LYS A 206 8.17 -12.88 -12.82
N THR A 207 8.89 -12.73 -13.93
CA THR A 207 10.08 -13.53 -14.24
C THR A 207 11.22 -12.63 -14.70
N LEU A 208 12.45 -13.14 -14.70
CA LEU A 208 13.60 -12.40 -15.24
C LEU A 208 13.39 -11.92 -16.70
N ALA A 209 12.58 -12.64 -17.50
CA ALA A 209 12.27 -12.27 -18.88
C ALA A 209 11.08 -11.29 -19.01
N ALA A 210 10.26 -11.17 -17.96
CA ALA A 210 9.11 -10.27 -17.90
C ALA A 210 8.99 -9.70 -16.47
N PRO A 211 9.91 -8.79 -16.09
CA PRO A 211 9.99 -8.25 -14.73
C PRO A 211 9.06 -7.05 -14.50
N ASP A 212 8.59 -6.43 -15.58
CA ASP A 212 7.80 -5.19 -15.52
C ASP A 212 6.44 -5.40 -14.86
N LEU A 213 5.98 -4.39 -14.13
CA LEU A 213 4.60 -4.31 -13.66
C LEU A 213 3.66 -4.32 -14.87
N THR A 214 2.46 -4.92 -14.74
CA THR A 214 1.48 -4.84 -15.83
C THR A 214 1.02 -3.38 -16.04
N PRO A 215 0.39 -3.03 -17.18
CA PRO A 215 -0.12 -1.68 -17.39
C PRO A 215 -1.04 -1.18 -16.25
N PRO A 216 -2.03 -1.96 -15.76
CA PRO A 216 -2.87 -1.50 -14.63
C PRO A 216 -2.09 -1.22 -13.34
N ALA A 217 -1.06 -2.02 -13.06
CA ALA A 217 -0.19 -1.78 -11.90
C ALA A 217 0.73 -0.58 -12.13
N SER A 218 1.26 -0.42 -13.35
CA SER A 218 2.10 0.72 -13.77
C SER A 218 1.37 2.05 -13.69
N ASP A 219 0.08 2.08 -14.06
CA ASP A 219 -0.75 3.29 -13.98
C ASP A 219 -1.01 3.70 -12.52
N ALA A 220 -1.17 2.73 -11.62
CA ALA A 220 -1.40 2.95 -10.20
C ALA A 220 -0.16 3.42 -9.42
N VAL A 221 1.02 3.30 -10.01
CA VAL A 221 2.30 3.67 -9.39
C VAL A 221 2.86 4.99 -9.92
N THR A 222 2.12 5.71 -10.76
CA THR A 222 2.57 6.97 -11.36
C THR A 222 2.71 8.11 -10.34
N LEU A 223 3.55 9.09 -10.64
CA LEU A 223 3.75 10.25 -9.76
C LEU A 223 2.47 11.03 -9.46
N PRO A 224 1.53 11.25 -10.40
CA PRO A 224 0.24 11.90 -10.08
C PRO A 224 -0.57 11.16 -9.01
N ILE A 225 -0.57 9.82 -9.01
CA ILE A 225 -1.23 8.99 -7.99
C ILE A 225 -0.50 9.09 -6.65
N ILE A 226 0.84 9.09 -6.65
CA ILE A 226 1.63 9.39 -5.45
C ILE A 226 1.26 10.73 -4.84
N GLU A 227 1.24 11.76 -5.66
CA GLU A 227 0.93 13.11 -5.21
C GLU A 227 -0.51 13.24 -4.73
N ALA A 228 -1.45 12.46 -5.32
CA ALA A 228 -2.81 12.35 -4.84
C ALA A 228 -2.87 11.76 -3.43
N GLY A 229 -2.19 10.63 -3.21
CA GLY A 229 -2.13 9.99 -1.90
C GLY A 229 -1.37 10.80 -0.85
N LEU A 230 -0.41 11.63 -1.28
CA LEU A 230 0.28 12.58 -0.42
C LEU A 230 -0.50 13.87 -0.19
N ALA A 231 -1.57 14.16 -0.94
CA ALA A 231 -2.27 15.45 -0.87
C ALA A 231 -2.98 15.71 0.47
N PRO A 232 -3.67 14.74 1.11
CA PRO A 232 -4.41 14.95 2.36
C PRO A 232 -3.59 15.65 3.45
N GLU A 233 -4.26 16.43 4.30
CA GLU A 233 -3.64 17.20 5.39
C GLU A 233 -3.88 16.60 6.77
N ILE A 234 -4.75 15.60 6.86
CA ILE A 234 -5.02 14.87 8.10
C ILE A 234 -4.50 13.45 7.98
N PHE A 235 -4.06 12.89 9.10
CA PHE A 235 -3.51 11.54 9.11
C PHE A 235 -4.54 10.50 8.72
N THR A 236 -5.72 10.48 9.35
CA THR A 236 -6.80 9.51 9.05
C THR A 236 -8.17 10.20 9.12
N THR A 237 -9.13 9.67 8.38
CA THR A 237 -10.53 10.09 8.43
C THR A 237 -11.23 9.52 9.66
N VAL A 238 -11.87 10.40 10.43
CA VAL A 238 -12.80 9.99 11.51
C VAL A 238 -14.14 9.67 10.87
N VAL A 239 -14.65 8.45 11.04
CA VAL A 239 -15.91 7.98 10.40
C VAL A 239 -17.18 8.61 11.02
N ALA A 240 -17.06 9.74 11.74
CA ALA A 240 -18.17 10.39 12.42
C ALA A 240 -18.50 11.78 11.83
N THR A 241 -19.63 11.84 11.11
CA THR A 241 -20.41 13.04 10.73
C THR A 241 -20.00 13.79 9.47
N SER A 242 -20.83 14.77 9.07
CA SER A 242 -20.84 15.58 7.84
C SER A 242 -19.55 16.36 7.49
N ASP A 243 -18.44 16.06 8.16
CA ASP A 243 -17.09 16.63 7.99
C ASP A 243 -16.07 15.53 7.58
N ALA A 244 -16.55 14.49 6.87
CA ALA A 244 -15.73 13.40 6.34
C ALA A 244 -14.71 13.95 5.33
N ARG A 245 -13.49 14.20 5.81
CA ARG A 245 -12.34 14.64 5.02
C ARG A 245 -11.48 13.45 4.63
N THR A 246 -10.91 13.51 3.44
CA THR A 246 -9.96 12.51 2.95
C THR A 246 -8.70 12.53 3.82
N GLY A 247 -8.33 11.37 4.37
CA GLY A 247 -7.09 11.17 5.13
C GLY A 247 -5.95 10.63 4.26
N PHE A 248 -4.71 10.88 4.71
CA PHE A 248 -3.52 10.25 4.13
C PHE A 248 -3.56 8.72 4.31
N ASN A 249 -3.97 8.32 5.50
CA ASN A 249 -4.14 6.95 5.94
C ASN A 249 -5.64 6.58 5.92
N SER A 250 -5.89 5.28 5.87
CA SER A 250 -7.21 4.68 5.80
C SER A 250 -8.09 5.03 7.00
N PRO A 251 -9.42 4.91 6.88
CA PRO A 251 -10.35 5.37 7.91
C PRO A 251 -10.20 4.64 9.24
N GLU A 252 -10.67 5.28 10.31
CA GLU A 252 -10.67 4.67 11.63
C GLU A 252 -11.64 3.49 11.75
N SER A 253 -11.16 2.35 12.25
CA SER A 253 -12.00 1.23 12.68
C SER A 253 -11.96 1.06 14.20
N GLN A 254 -12.72 0.11 14.74
CA GLN A 254 -12.80 -0.11 16.18
C GLN A 254 -11.55 -0.83 16.74
N ASN A 255 -10.91 -1.66 15.92
CA ASN A 255 -9.69 -2.40 16.22
C ASN A 255 -8.94 -2.71 14.91
N HIS A 256 -7.66 -3.05 15.01
CA HIS A 256 -6.77 -3.29 13.86
C HIS A 256 -7.16 -4.52 13.01
N ASN A 257 -8.03 -5.41 13.52
CA ASN A 257 -8.50 -6.59 12.80
C ASN A 257 -9.70 -6.32 11.89
N GLN A 258 -10.27 -5.11 11.92
CA GLN A 258 -11.44 -4.75 11.13
C GLN A 258 -11.07 -3.84 9.97
N GLY A 259 -11.34 -4.29 8.73
CA GLY A 259 -11.36 -3.43 7.55
C GLY A 259 -12.62 -2.55 7.51
N VAL A 260 -12.47 -1.28 7.13
CA VAL A 260 -13.55 -0.30 6.98
C VAL A 260 -13.38 0.57 5.73
N GLY A 261 -12.18 0.63 5.16
CA GLY A 261 -11.90 1.39 3.95
C GLY A 261 -10.42 1.53 3.64
N ALA A 262 -10.09 1.90 2.42
CA ALA A 262 -8.72 2.19 2.01
C ALA A 262 -8.59 3.66 1.58
N ALA A 263 -7.61 4.36 2.16
CA ALA A 263 -7.10 5.59 1.57
C ALA A 263 -6.32 5.29 0.29
N ILE A 264 -5.97 6.35 -0.44
CA ILE A 264 -5.33 6.23 -1.76
C ILE A 264 -4.11 5.34 -1.65
N ILE A 265 -3.15 5.59 -0.74
CA ILE A 265 -1.90 4.83 -0.73
C ILE A 265 -2.08 3.32 -0.50
N GLU A 266 -2.99 2.93 0.41
CA GLU A 266 -3.28 1.52 0.69
C GLU A 266 -4.03 0.85 -0.48
N GLY A 267 -5.03 1.52 -1.05
CA GLY A 267 -5.81 0.97 -2.17
C GLY A 267 -5.03 0.95 -3.49
N GLN A 268 -4.38 2.07 -3.84
CA GLN A 268 -3.59 2.30 -5.04
C GLN A 268 -2.45 3.28 -4.74
N PRO A 269 -1.21 2.83 -4.60
CA PRO A 269 -0.54 1.70 -5.27
C PRO A 269 -0.61 0.32 -4.59
N HIS A 270 -0.79 0.26 -3.26
CA HIS A 270 -0.28 -0.88 -2.48
C HIS A 270 -0.96 -2.19 -2.87
N ASN A 271 -2.30 -2.25 -2.83
CA ASN A 271 -3.02 -3.48 -3.18
C ASN A 271 -2.73 -3.92 -4.63
N LYS A 272 -2.60 -2.97 -5.57
CA LYS A 272 -2.30 -3.29 -6.97
C LYS A 272 -0.92 -3.88 -7.17
N VAL A 273 0.10 -3.38 -6.48
CA VAL A 273 1.45 -3.97 -6.55
C VAL A 273 1.45 -5.37 -5.93
N HIS A 274 0.78 -5.57 -4.80
CA HIS A 274 0.60 -6.90 -4.21
C HIS A 274 -0.04 -7.89 -5.19
N ASN A 275 -1.16 -7.49 -5.79
CA ASN A 275 -1.94 -8.35 -6.67
C ASN A 275 -1.23 -8.62 -8.00
N ASP A 276 -0.50 -7.64 -8.53
CA ASP A 276 0.27 -7.79 -9.78
C ASP A 276 1.42 -8.80 -9.68
N LEU A 277 1.98 -8.99 -8.48
CA LEU A 277 3.02 -10.00 -8.23
C LEU A 277 2.44 -11.41 -8.06
N GLY A 278 1.12 -11.51 -7.91
CA GLY A 278 0.36 -12.76 -7.93
C GLY A 278 -0.06 -13.20 -9.33
N SER A 279 -0.65 -14.39 -9.41
CA SER A 279 -1.27 -14.93 -10.61
C SER A 279 -2.63 -15.55 -10.29
N VAL A 280 -3.42 -15.89 -11.32
CA VAL A 280 -4.65 -16.69 -11.14
C VAL A 280 -4.39 -18.06 -10.49
N ALA A 281 -3.16 -18.58 -10.60
CA ALA A 281 -2.73 -19.85 -10.02
C ALA A 281 -2.23 -19.72 -8.57
N GLY A 282 -2.23 -18.50 -8.00
CA GLY A 282 -1.71 -18.21 -6.67
C GLY A 282 -0.49 -17.30 -6.71
N GLY A 283 0.28 -17.32 -5.62
CA GLY A 283 1.41 -16.43 -5.37
C GLY A 283 1.36 -15.92 -3.94
N TRP A 284 2.52 -15.57 -3.39
CA TRP A 284 2.60 -15.08 -2.01
C TRP A 284 2.05 -13.66 -1.89
N MET A 285 2.54 -12.73 -2.73
CA MET A 285 2.20 -11.31 -2.64
C MET A 285 0.70 -10.95 -2.62
N PRO A 286 -0.24 -11.63 -3.30
CA PRO A 286 -1.68 -11.33 -3.19
C PRO A 286 -2.37 -11.91 -1.94
N SER A 287 -1.67 -12.67 -1.09
CA SER A 287 -2.26 -13.41 0.04
C SER A 287 -1.85 -12.84 1.40
N LEU A 288 -2.49 -13.30 2.48
CA LEU A 288 -2.10 -12.92 3.85
C LEU A 288 -0.71 -13.48 4.25
N LEU A 289 -0.11 -14.35 3.44
CA LEU A 289 1.28 -14.80 3.57
C LEU A 289 2.22 -14.05 2.60
N SER A 290 1.88 -12.83 2.18
CA SER A 290 2.67 -12.01 1.25
C SER A 290 4.11 -11.78 1.67
N SER A 291 4.36 -11.63 2.97
CA SER A 291 5.71 -11.47 3.54
C SER A 291 6.61 -12.69 3.37
N VAL A 292 6.09 -13.85 2.96
CA VAL A 292 6.91 -15.00 2.57
C VAL A 292 7.74 -14.69 1.33
N ASP A 293 7.22 -13.87 0.40
CA ASP A 293 8.01 -13.31 -0.71
C ASP A 293 8.90 -12.17 -0.19
N PRO A 294 10.25 -12.28 -0.26
CA PRO A 294 11.15 -11.29 0.32
C PRO A 294 11.04 -9.89 -0.27
N ILE A 295 10.45 -9.70 -1.45
CA ILE A 295 10.22 -8.37 -2.03
C ILE A 295 9.17 -7.56 -1.27
N PHE A 296 8.30 -8.22 -0.50
CA PHE A 296 7.32 -7.59 0.40
C PHE A 296 7.97 -6.47 1.23
N PHE A 297 9.14 -6.74 1.80
CA PHE A 297 9.80 -5.79 2.71
C PHE A 297 10.32 -4.55 1.98
N MET A 298 10.74 -4.67 0.72
CA MET A 298 11.11 -3.53 -0.12
C MET A 298 9.87 -2.73 -0.56
N HIS A 299 8.76 -3.42 -0.83
CA HIS A 299 7.46 -2.80 -1.10
C HIS A 299 6.99 -1.96 0.10
N HIS A 300 6.92 -2.55 1.30
CA HIS A 300 6.49 -1.85 2.51
C HIS A 300 7.50 -0.82 3.00
N CYS A 301 8.80 -0.95 2.68
CA CYS A 301 9.76 0.14 2.87
C CYS A 301 9.39 1.38 2.08
N ASN A 302 8.88 1.25 0.84
CA ASN A 302 8.46 2.41 0.05
C ASN A 302 7.12 2.99 0.57
N VAL A 303 6.21 2.14 1.04
CA VAL A 303 4.98 2.59 1.72
C VAL A 303 5.32 3.42 2.97
N ASP A 304 6.20 2.92 3.85
CA ASP A 304 6.67 3.69 5.02
C ASP A 304 7.44 4.95 4.63
N ARG A 305 8.21 4.91 3.52
CA ARG A 305 8.88 6.08 2.96
C ARG A 305 7.88 7.17 2.54
N LEU A 306 6.77 6.81 1.91
CA LEU A 306 5.75 7.77 1.52
C LEU A 306 5.10 8.44 2.74
N TRP A 307 4.98 7.72 3.86
CA TRP A 307 4.56 8.32 5.12
C TRP A 307 5.61 9.30 5.68
N ASP A 308 6.90 9.02 5.56
CA ASP A 308 7.96 9.99 5.92
C ASP A 308 7.93 11.25 5.02
N VAL A 309 7.68 11.08 3.72
CA VAL A 309 7.48 12.19 2.77
C VAL A 309 6.27 13.04 3.16
N TRP A 310 5.12 12.41 3.45
CA TRP A 310 3.93 13.11 3.90
C TRP A 310 4.18 13.86 5.21
N THR A 311 4.78 13.19 6.19
CA THR A 311 5.13 13.78 7.49
C THR A 311 6.04 15.00 7.32
N THR A 312 7.01 14.91 6.42
CA THR A 312 7.91 16.02 6.08
C THR A 312 7.16 17.19 5.42
N LYS A 313 6.27 16.90 4.46
CA LYS A 313 5.39 17.91 3.81
C LYS A 313 4.58 18.68 4.86
N GLU A 314 3.93 17.95 5.76
CA GLU A 314 3.08 18.54 6.81
C GLU A 314 3.89 19.40 7.79
N ARG A 315 5.04 18.90 8.25
CA ARG A 315 5.96 19.65 9.12
C ARG A 315 6.49 20.92 8.44
N ASN A 316 6.86 20.85 7.17
CA ASN A 316 7.34 22.00 6.39
C ASN A 316 6.26 23.08 6.21
N ALA A 317 4.99 22.67 6.14
CA ALA A 317 3.86 23.57 6.10
C ALA A 317 3.44 24.10 7.49
N GLY A 318 4.17 23.74 8.55
CA GLY A 318 3.86 24.15 9.92
C GLY A 318 2.64 23.45 10.53
N ARG A 319 2.19 22.32 9.95
CA ARG A 319 1.07 21.52 10.45
C ARG A 319 1.56 20.37 11.33
N THR A 320 0.68 19.89 12.20
CA THR A 320 0.98 18.77 13.08
C THR A 320 0.80 17.45 12.32
N ALA A 321 1.90 16.78 12.02
CA ALA A 321 1.90 15.50 11.30
C ALA A 321 1.71 14.26 12.21
N LEU A 322 1.82 14.45 13.53
CA LEU A 322 1.75 13.39 14.54
C LEU A 322 0.65 13.73 15.57
N PRO A 323 0.05 12.74 16.23
CA PRO A 323 -0.92 13.00 17.30
C PRO A 323 -0.35 13.94 18.37
N THR A 324 -1.14 14.92 18.78
CA THR A 324 -0.85 15.73 19.97
C THR A 324 -0.94 14.87 21.23
N ALA A 325 -0.42 15.36 22.37
CA ALA A 325 -0.56 14.68 23.65
C ALA A 325 -2.03 14.44 24.06
N GLU A 326 -2.95 15.30 23.60
CA GLU A 326 -4.39 15.16 23.82
C GLU A 326 -5.01 14.07 22.93
N GLU A 327 -4.49 13.88 21.72
CA GLU A 327 -4.93 12.86 20.78
C GLU A 327 -4.28 11.50 21.03
N ALA A 328 -3.13 11.43 21.71
CA ALA A 328 -2.38 10.19 21.92
C ALA A 328 -3.22 9.01 22.46
N PRO A 329 -4.15 9.18 23.43
CA PRO A 329 -4.98 8.06 23.89
C PRO A 329 -5.89 7.45 22.82
N ARG A 330 -6.26 8.21 21.78
CA ARG A 330 -7.06 7.72 20.64
C ARG A 330 -6.25 6.80 19.73
N PHE A 331 -4.94 7.03 19.67
CA PHE A 331 -4.02 6.30 18.79
C PHE A 331 -3.26 5.18 19.52
N ASP A 332 -3.68 4.82 20.74
CA ASP A 332 -3.14 3.67 21.47
C ASP A 332 -4.25 2.87 22.19
N PRO A 333 -5.32 2.45 21.47
CA PRO A 333 -6.42 1.73 22.09
C PRO A 333 -6.11 0.25 22.36
N GLU A 334 -5.10 -0.31 21.69
CA GLU A 334 -4.66 -1.70 21.82
C GLU A 334 -3.20 -1.88 21.36
N ALA A 335 -2.60 -3.01 21.76
CA ALA A 335 -1.23 -3.36 21.43
C ALA A 335 -1.14 -4.34 20.26
N PHE A 336 -0.04 -4.25 19.52
CA PHE A 336 0.41 -5.25 18.55
C PHE A 336 1.20 -6.33 19.29
N LEU A 337 0.74 -7.58 19.26
CA LEU A 337 1.20 -8.61 20.19
C LEU A 337 2.17 -9.64 19.59
N PHE A 338 2.39 -9.63 18.27
CA PHE A 338 3.07 -10.72 17.58
C PHE A 338 4.50 -10.42 17.12
N TYR A 339 4.98 -9.17 17.24
CA TYR A 339 6.37 -8.86 16.90
C TYR A 339 7.36 -9.57 17.82
N ILE A 340 8.55 -9.78 17.25
CA ILE A 340 9.73 -10.22 17.99
C ILE A 340 10.88 -9.22 17.80
N ASP A 341 11.72 -9.09 18.81
CA ASP A 341 12.99 -8.38 18.68
C ASP A 341 14.07 -9.23 17.99
N ASP A 342 15.26 -8.66 17.85
CA ASP A 342 16.43 -9.30 17.25
C ASP A 342 17.06 -10.40 18.12
N ALA A 343 16.56 -10.60 19.34
CA ALA A 343 16.86 -11.74 20.19
C ALA A 343 15.75 -12.82 20.16
N GLY A 344 14.76 -12.67 19.27
CA GLY A 344 13.64 -13.59 19.13
C GLY A 344 12.65 -13.54 20.30
N GLN A 345 12.68 -12.49 21.12
CA GLN A 345 11.77 -12.31 22.26
C GLN A 345 10.54 -11.50 21.85
N PRO A 346 9.36 -11.73 22.46
CA PRO A 346 8.17 -10.91 22.21
C PRO A 346 8.45 -9.42 22.42
N ALA A 347 8.12 -8.61 21.42
CA ALA A 347 8.36 -7.17 21.40
C ALA A 347 7.06 -6.41 21.10
N PRO A 348 6.05 -6.47 22.00
CA PRO A 348 4.78 -5.81 21.74
C PRO A 348 4.98 -4.31 21.56
N SER A 349 4.20 -3.74 20.64
CA SER A 349 4.23 -2.31 20.32
C SER A 349 2.83 -1.73 20.34
N THR A 350 2.71 -0.43 20.12
CA THR A 350 1.43 0.26 19.98
C THR A 350 1.46 1.19 18.78
N ALA A 351 0.28 1.54 18.28
CA ALA A 351 0.18 2.50 17.18
C ALA A 351 0.85 3.84 17.54
N GLY A 352 0.66 4.34 18.77
CA GLY A 352 1.32 5.54 19.28
C GLY A 352 2.85 5.46 19.27
N ALA A 353 3.43 4.32 19.69
CA ALA A 353 4.88 4.12 19.68
C ALA A 353 5.49 4.08 18.27
N SER A 354 4.70 3.68 17.27
CA SER A 354 5.12 3.59 15.87
C SER A 354 4.96 4.89 15.07
N MET A 355 4.27 5.91 15.60
CA MET A 355 3.98 7.16 14.87
C MET A 355 5.25 7.91 14.42
N ALA A 356 6.26 7.96 15.28
CA ALA A 356 7.53 8.62 15.00
C ALA A 356 8.52 7.64 14.33
N ILE A 357 9.24 8.11 13.31
CA ILE A 357 10.28 7.33 12.63
C ILE A 357 11.60 7.34 13.42
N GLU A 358 11.84 8.43 14.16
CA GLU A 358 13.11 8.71 14.84
C GLU A 358 13.54 7.62 15.85
N PRO A 359 12.65 7.04 16.69
CA PRO A 359 13.01 5.97 17.62
C PRO A 359 13.51 4.69 16.95
N TRP A 360 13.22 4.49 15.67
CA TRP A 360 13.61 3.29 14.93
C TRP A 360 15.03 3.38 14.36
N GLY A 361 15.64 4.58 14.36
CA GLY A 361 17.05 4.78 14.04
C GLY A 361 17.38 4.79 12.54
N TYR A 362 16.37 4.82 11.66
CA TYR A 362 16.56 4.89 10.22
C TYR A 362 15.95 6.16 9.60
N ALA A 363 16.39 6.48 8.38
CA ALA A 363 15.80 7.51 7.53
C ALA A 363 15.85 7.04 6.06
N TYR A 364 15.29 7.82 5.15
CA TYR A 364 15.27 7.51 3.72
C TYR A 364 16.06 8.51 2.89
N THR A 365 16.67 8.04 1.81
CA THR A 365 17.07 8.92 0.71
C THR A 365 15.84 9.45 -0.03
N PRO A 366 15.93 10.62 -0.69
CA PRO A 366 14.85 11.11 -1.55
C PRO A 366 14.50 10.10 -2.64
N GLY A 367 13.19 9.88 -2.83
CA GLY A 367 12.60 9.14 -3.96
C GLY A 367 11.40 9.89 -4.55
N SER A 368 10.58 9.21 -5.33
CA SER A 368 9.35 9.76 -5.91
C SER A 368 8.44 10.42 -4.85
N GLY A 369 7.83 11.56 -5.19
CA GLY A 369 7.02 12.36 -4.27
C GLY A 369 7.81 13.27 -3.30
N SER A 370 9.13 13.08 -3.14
CA SER A 370 9.93 13.90 -2.19
C SER A 370 10.01 15.38 -2.60
N ALA A 371 10.05 15.67 -3.91
CA ALA A 371 10.06 17.06 -4.40
C ALA A 371 8.72 17.77 -4.13
N SER A 372 7.61 17.05 -4.26
CA SER A 372 6.26 17.55 -4.01
C SER A 372 6.12 17.98 -2.55
N ALA A 373 6.71 17.23 -1.60
CA ALA A 373 6.75 17.61 -0.19
C ALA A 373 7.55 18.90 0.12
N ALA A 374 8.49 19.30 -0.73
CA ALA A 374 9.32 20.49 -0.52
C ALA A 374 8.66 21.80 -1.01
N GLY A 375 7.67 21.71 -1.91
CA GLY A 375 7.05 22.87 -2.58
C GLY A 375 5.59 23.15 -2.23
N LEU A 376 4.88 22.21 -1.60
CA LEU A 376 3.44 22.33 -1.34
C LEU A 376 3.14 23.27 -0.15
N GLN A 377 2.82 24.53 -0.45
CA GLN A 377 2.09 25.40 0.46
C GLN A 377 0.59 25.23 0.20
N SER A 378 -0.08 24.37 0.98
CA SER A 378 -1.55 24.33 0.92
C SER A 378 -2.14 25.68 1.33
N ARG A 379 -3.12 26.14 0.57
CA ARG A 379 -4.06 27.16 1.00
C ARG A 379 -5.32 26.44 1.44
N ARG A 380 -5.53 26.43 2.76
CA ARG A 380 -6.73 25.91 3.43
C ARG A 380 -8.01 26.53 2.85
N GLY A 381 -8.58 25.89 1.85
CA GLY A 381 -9.94 26.12 1.37
C GLY A 381 -10.80 24.98 1.84
N ILE A 382 -11.65 25.20 2.86
CA ILE A 382 -12.72 24.24 3.15
C ILE A 382 -13.67 24.32 1.96
N ALA A 383 -13.50 23.43 0.97
CA ALA A 383 -14.49 23.37 -0.09
C ALA A 383 -15.75 22.67 0.44
N PRO A 384 -16.94 23.09 0.00
CA PRO A 384 -18.17 22.40 0.33
C PRO A 384 -18.16 20.99 -0.25
N ASN A 385 -18.36 19.99 0.61
CA ASN A 385 -18.57 18.60 0.18
C ASN A 385 -19.95 18.44 -0.46
N ALA A 386 -20.02 17.64 -1.52
CA ALA A 386 -21.30 17.14 -2.03
C ALA A 386 -21.48 15.70 -1.55
N ILE A 387 -22.67 15.36 -1.04
CA ILE A 387 -22.97 14.02 -0.55
C ILE A 387 -24.20 13.50 -1.27
N ALA A 388 -24.12 12.26 -1.75
CA ALA A 388 -25.24 11.55 -2.36
C ALA A 388 -25.40 10.18 -1.70
N LEU A 389 -26.64 9.85 -1.36
CA LEU A 389 -27.04 8.49 -0.97
C LEU A 389 -27.54 7.76 -2.21
N ALA A 390 -27.05 6.56 -2.44
CA ALA A 390 -27.48 5.72 -3.55
C ALA A 390 -28.37 4.58 -3.05
N ASN A 391 -27.85 3.72 -2.15
CA ASN A 391 -28.42 2.43 -1.80
C ASN A 391 -28.89 1.66 -3.04
N LYS A 392 -27.98 1.47 -4.00
CA LYS A 392 -28.24 0.82 -5.29
C LYS A 392 -27.37 -0.42 -5.43
N ASP A 393 -27.98 -1.50 -5.88
CA ASP A 393 -27.27 -2.74 -6.17
C ASP A 393 -26.41 -2.56 -7.43
N PHE A 394 -25.23 -3.18 -7.43
CA PHE A 394 -24.35 -3.30 -8.58
C PHE A 394 -23.90 -4.74 -8.75
N GLY A 395 -23.53 -5.09 -9.98
CA GLY A 395 -23.06 -6.41 -10.35
C GLY A 395 -21.79 -6.36 -11.17
N LEU A 396 -21.35 -7.54 -11.63
CA LEU A 396 -20.19 -7.63 -12.51
C LEU A 396 -20.50 -6.96 -13.85
N ASN A 397 -19.70 -5.97 -14.24
CA ASN A 397 -19.91 -5.12 -15.42
C ASN A 397 -21.26 -4.36 -15.42
N GLU A 398 -21.92 -4.25 -14.27
CA GLU A 398 -23.15 -3.48 -14.09
C GLU A 398 -22.92 -2.42 -13.02
N GLY A 399 -22.86 -1.15 -13.43
CA GLY A 399 -22.54 -0.05 -12.53
C GLY A 399 -23.72 0.47 -11.70
N ALA A 400 -23.47 0.85 -10.44
CA ALA A 400 -24.41 1.63 -9.62
C ALA A 400 -23.98 3.09 -9.56
N THR A 401 -24.95 4.00 -9.66
CA THR A 401 -24.68 5.45 -9.75
C THR A 401 -25.26 6.22 -8.58
N ALA A 402 -24.45 7.08 -7.97
CA ALA A 402 -24.86 8.13 -7.03
C ALA A 402 -24.85 9.50 -7.73
N SER A 403 -25.99 10.21 -7.71
CA SER A 403 -26.12 11.54 -8.31
C SER A 403 -25.92 12.63 -7.26
N LEU A 404 -24.92 13.48 -7.47
CA LEU A 404 -24.51 14.57 -6.59
C LEU A 404 -24.89 15.91 -7.24
N SER A 405 -25.39 16.87 -6.48
CA SER A 405 -25.50 18.25 -6.94
C SER A 405 -24.23 19.01 -6.57
N LEU A 406 -23.46 19.47 -7.54
CA LEU A 406 -22.23 20.22 -7.28
C LEU A 406 -22.57 21.67 -6.85
N PRO A 407 -21.92 22.18 -5.79
CA PRO A 407 -21.96 23.59 -5.44
C PRO A 407 -21.46 24.48 -6.58
N GLU A 408 -21.94 25.72 -6.66
CA GLU A 408 -21.49 26.69 -7.66
C GLU A 408 -19.97 26.96 -7.52
N GLY A 409 -19.24 26.90 -8.64
CA GLY A 409 -17.79 27.08 -8.68
C GLY A 409 -16.96 25.81 -8.39
N PHE A 410 -17.60 24.73 -7.96
CA PHE A 410 -16.91 23.45 -7.67
C PHE A 410 -16.29 22.83 -8.92
N ALA A 411 -17.02 22.83 -10.04
CA ALA A 411 -16.49 22.33 -11.30
C ALA A 411 -15.39 23.25 -11.89
N ALA A 412 -15.35 24.53 -11.51
CA ALA A 412 -14.35 25.49 -12.01
C ALA A 412 -12.99 25.43 -11.28
N ALA A 413 -12.89 24.68 -10.17
CA ALA A 413 -11.67 24.58 -9.34
C ALA A 413 -10.47 23.90 -10.03
N GLY A 414 -10.65 23.29 -11.21
CA GLY A 414 -9.61 22.57 -11.96
C GLY A 414 -8.59 23.42 -12.72
N LYS A 415 -8.26 24.63 -12.26
CA LYS A 415 -7.12 25.40 -12.80
C LYS A 415 -5.88 25.12 -11.94
N GLU A 416 -5.09 24.12 -12.34
CA GLU A 416 -3.72 23.74 -11.91
C GLU A 416 -3.39 23.63 -10.39
N GLU A 417 -4.26 24.01 -9.45
CA GLU A 417 -3.93 24.09 -8.01
C GLU A 417 -4.92 23.39 -7.06
N THR A 418 -6.04 22.81 -7.53
CA THR A 418 -7.03 22.13 -6.66
C THR A 418 -7.17 20.65 -7.03
N ARG A 419 -7.12 19.74 -6.05
CA ARG A 419 -7.43 18.31 -6.25
C ARG A 419 -8.86 18.00 -5.86
N GLN A 420 -9.44 16.99 -6.49
CA GLN A 420 -10.82 16.56 -6.29
C GLN A 420 -10.85 15.05 -5.99
N PHE A 421 -11.57 14.66 -4.95
CA PHE A 421 -11.64 13.27 -4.48
C PHE A 421 -13.08 12.79 -4.38
N ALA A 422 -13.29 11.50 -4.64
CA ALA A 422 -14.53 10.79 -4.35
C ALA A 422 -14.27 9.71 -3.29
N GLN A 423 -14.97 9.81 -2.16
CA GLN A 423 -15.06 8.73 -1.17
C GLN A 423 -16.30 7.89 -1.52
N VAL A 424 -16.08 6.66 -1.95
CA VAL A 424 -17.11 5.73 -2.41
C VAL A 424 -17.34 4.68 -1.33
N THR A 425 -18.48 4.76 -0.65
CA THR A 425 -18.88 3.78 0.37
C THR A 425 -19.85 2.78 -0.22
N PHE A 426 -19.52 1.50 -0.10
CA PHE A 426 -20.33 0.42 -0.64
C PHE A 426 -20.22 -0.83 0.23
N LYS A 427 -21.21 -1.70 0.16
CA LYS A 427 -21.12 -3.06 0.68
C LYS A 427 -20.55 -3.96 -0.43
N PRO A 428 -19.35 -4.53 -0.27
CA PRO A 428 -18.77 -5.40 -1.28
C PRO A 428 -19.57 -6.70 -1.45
N PRO A 429 -19.46 -7.36 -2.62
CA PRO A 429 -19.83 -8.76 -2.76
C PRO A 429 -19.05 -9.64 -1.78
N ARG A 430 -19.63 -10.79 -1.40
CA ARG A 430 -18.96 -11.74 -0.50
C ARG A 430 -17.68 -12.34 -1.08
N GLU A 431 -17.65 -12.55 -2.39
CA GLU A 431 -16.49 -13.07 -3.11
C GLU A 431 -15.78 -11.93 -3.82
N LEU A 432 -14.57 -11.62 -3.36
CA LEU A 432 -13.77 -10.49 -3.87
C LEU A 432 -12.62 -10.91 -4.77
N LYS A 433 -12.31 -12.21 -4.82
CA LYS A 433 -11.11 -12.71 -5.48
C LYS A 433 -11.13 -12.40 -6.98
N GLY A 434 -10.12 -11.66 -7.43
CA GLY A 434 -9.94 -11.29 -8.84
C GLY A 434 -10.87 -10.16 -9.32
N LEU A 435 -11.54 -9.46 -8.40
CA LEU A 435 -12.32 -8.27 -8.72
C LEU A 435 -11.49 -7.01 -8.59
N SER A 436 -11.64 -6.14 -9.59
CA SER A 436 -11.31 -4.72 -9.53
C SER A 436 -12.62 -3.92 -9.41
N PHE A 437 -12.57 -2.79 -8.74
CA PHE A 437 -13.71 -1.89 -8.60
C PHE A 437 -13.37 -0.57 -9.28
N ASP A 438 -14.07 -0.27 -10.35
CA ASP A 438 -13.82 0.87 -11.22
C ASP A 438 -14.77 2.02 -10.86
N VAL A 439 -14.21 3.22 -10.78
CA VAL A 439 -14.95 4.43 -10.46
C VAL A 439 -14.96 5.36 -11.66
N PHE A 440 -16.15 5.80 -12.03
CA PHE A 440 -16.39 6.70 -13.14
C PHE A 440 -17.12 7.96 -12.67
N VAL A 441 -16.90 9.04 -13.40
CA VAL A 441 -17.58 10.31 -13.25
C VAL A 441 -18.24 10.69 -14.56
N SER A 442 -19.48 11.19 -14.53
CA SER A 442 -20.22 11.61 -15.72
C SER A 442 -21.15 12.80 -15.43
N PRO A 443 -21.61 13.54 -16.46
CA PRO A 443 -22.69 14.50 -16.29
C PRO A 443 -23.95 13.83 -15.71
N GLY A 444 -24.67 14.55 -14.85
CA GLY A 444 -25.83 13.98 -14.16
C GLY A 444 -26.93 13.48 -15.09
N GLY A 445 -27.38 12.26 -14.87
CA GLY A 445 -28.38 11.56 -15.68
C GLY A 445 -27.79 10.76 -16.84
N GLU A 446 -26.47 10.71 -16.99
CA GLU A 446 -25.78 9.94 -18.04
C GLU A 446 -25.00 8.78 -17.43
N MET A 447 -25.30 7.55 -17.86
CA MET A 447 -24.44 6.40 -17.54
C MET A 447 -23.15 6.48 -18.37
N PRO A 448 -21.97 6.41 -17.74
CA PRO A 448 -20.72 6.40 -18.48
C PRO A 448 -20.56 5.09 -19.25
N GLU A 449 -19.71 5.12 -20.28
CA GLU A 449 -19.13 3.90 -20.80
C GLU A 449 -18.26 3.27 -19.70
N LEU A 450 -18.57 2.02 -19.32
CA LEU A 450 -17.86 1.28 -18.28
C LEU A 450 -16.59 0.64 -18.86
N SER A 451 -15.66 1.49 -19.26
CA SER A 451 -14.36 1.13 -19.85
C SER A 451 -13.29 2.08 -19.34
N GLU A 452 -12.08 1.59 -19.09
CA GLU A 452 -10.93 2.41 -18.69
C GLU A 452 -10.59 3.50 -19.73
N ASP A 453 -10.96 3.30 -20.99
CA ASP A 453 -10.82 4.27 -22.08
C ASP A 453 -11.82 5.45 -22.00
N SER A 454 -12.85 5.33 -21.15
CA SER A 454 -13.87 6.35 -20.97
C SER A 454 -13.25 7.64 -20.42
N PRO A 455 -13.57 8.83 -20.96
CA PRO A 455 -13.06 10.09 -20.43
C PRO A 455 -13.43 10.31 -18.96
N GLY A 456 -14.53 9.68 -18.52
CA GLY A 456 -15.00 9.71 -17.13
C GLY A 456 -14.38 8.68 -16.20
N PHE A 457 -13.56 7.72 -16.68
CA PHE A 457 -12.87 6.77 -15.81
C PHE A 457 -11.91 7.52 -14.89
N ALA A 458 -12.08 7.40 -13.58
CA ALA A 458 -11.25 8.07 -12.59
C ALA A 458 -10.12 7.20 -12.06
N GLY A 459 -10.37 5.90 -11.96
CA GLY A 459 -9.43 4.93 -11.44
C GLY A 459 -10.16 3.69 -10.96
N SER A 460 -9.40 2.78 -10.36
CA SER A 460 -9.94 1.54 -9.81
C SER A 460 -9.45 1.32 -8.39
N PHE A 461 -9.81 0.21 -7.75
CA PHE A 461 -9.15 -0.27 -6.55
C PHE A 461 -9.44 -1.75 -6.38
N GLU A 462 -8.60 -2.42 -5.60
CA GLU A 462 -8.68 -3.86 -5.37
C GLU A 462 -8.62 -4.12 -3.88
N PHE A 463 -9.13 -5.27 -3.44
CA PHE A 463 -8.92 -5.75 -2.08
C PHE A 463 -7.62 -6.56 -2.01
N PHE A 464 -6.92 -6.43 -0.89
CA PHE A 464 -5.75 -7.23 -0.58
C PHE A 464 -6.13 -8.37 0.37
N GLY A 465 -5.52 -9.54 0.15
CA GLY A 465 -5.68 -10.70 1.02
C GLY A 465 -7.09 -11.30 0.89
N MET A 466 -7.18 -12.62 0.76
CA MET A 466 -8.48 -13.29 0.63
C MET A 466 -9.31 -13.11 1.90
N LEU A 467 -10.24 -12.16 1.89
CA LEU A 467 -11.19 -11.97 2.97
C LEU A 467 -12.52 -12.62 2.57
N GLN A 468 -12.72 -13.83 3.09
CA GLN A 468 -14.07 -14.30 3.35
C GLN A 468 -14.63 -13.43 4.50
N GLY A 469 -15.87 -12.93 4.38
CA GLY A 469 -16.59 -12.38 5.55
C GLY A 469 -16.75 -10.86 5.64
N HIS A 470 -16.59 -10.10 4.55
CA HIS A 470 -17.01 -8.68 4.57
C HIS A 470 -18.54 -8.55 4.60
N ASP A 471 -19.13 -8.43 5.79
CA ASP A 471 -20.55 -8.10 5.96
C ASP A 471 -20.78 -6.62 6.33
N HIS A 472 -19.74 -5.79 6.23
CA HIS A 472 -19.73 -4.38 6.56
C HIS A 472 -19.56 -3.49 5.31
N ASP A 473 -19.88 -2.21 5.47
CA ASP A 473 -19.62 -1.19 4.45
C ASP A 473 -18.12 -0.89 4.39
N PHE A 474 -17.59 -0.69 3.18
CA PHE A 474 -16.21 -0.34 2.89
C PHE A 474 -16.15 0.99 2.14
N THR A 475 -15.19 1.84 2.49
CA THR A 475 -15.00 3.15 1.82
C THR A 475 -13.67 3.20 1.07
N ALA A 476 -13.70 3.43 -0.24
CA ALA A 476 -12.51 3.67 -1.06
C ALA A 476 -12.41 5.15 -1.41
N VAL A 477 -11.18 5.70 -1.39
CA VAL A 477 -10.90 7.08 -1.83
C VAL A 477 -10.24 7.06 -3.20
N ILE A 478 -10.80 7.79 -4.17
CA ILE A 478 -10.28 7.91 -5.53
C ILE A 478 -10.03 9.38 -5.87
N ASP A 479 -8.88 9.67 -6.49
CA ASP A 479 -8.62 10.98 -7.12
C ASP A 479 -9.38 11.05 -8.44
N VAL A 480 -10.31 11.99 -8.53
CA VAL A 480 -11.18 12.19 -9.70
C VAL A 480 -10.76 13.42 -10.53
N THR A 481 -9.64 14.06 -10.18
CA THR A 481 -9.19 15.34 -10.75
C THR A 481 -9.03 15.27 -12.26
N ASP A 482 -8.39 14.21 -12.77
CA ASP A 482 -8.10 14.07 -14.19
C ASP A 482 -9.35 13.72 -15.00
N ALA A 483 -10.21 12.85 -14.48
CA ALA A 483 -11.52 12.54 -15.09
C ALA A 483 -12.37 13.81 -15.20
N MET A 484 -12.45 14.59 -14.13
CA MET A 484 -13.14 15.88 -14.11
C MET A 484 -12.55 16.85 -15.13
N THR A 485 -11.22 16.90 -15.27
CA THR A 485 -10.54 17.74 -16.25
C THR A 485 -10.86 17.33 -17.68
N ARG A 486 -10.79 16.03 -18.00
CA ARG A 486 -11.14 15.50 -19.33
C ARG A 486 -12.59 15.84 -19.70
N LEU A 487 -13.54 15.68 -18.78
CA LEU A 487 -14.94 16.01 -19.02
C LEU A 487 -15.17 17.52 -19.24
N ARG A 488 -14.41 18.38 -18.55
CA ARG A 488 -14.44 19.84 -18.79
C ARG A 488 -13.89 20.22 -20.15
N GLU A 489 -12.74 19.65 -20.52
CA GLU A 489 -12.10 19.90 -21.81
C GLU A 489 -12.96 19.39 -22.98
N ALA A 490 -13.69 18.30 -22.77
CA ALA A 490 -14.69 17.79 -23.70
C ALA A 490 -15.97 18.65 -23.77
N GLY A 491 -16.15 19.61 -22.86
CA GLY A 491 -17.33 20.48 -22.78
C GLY A 491 -18.61 19.77 -22.31
N THR A 492 -18.49 18.58 -21.70
CA THR A 492 -19.63 17.79 -21.21
C THR A 492 -19.99 18.11 -19.77
N LEU A 493 -19.00 18.49 -18.95
CA LEU A 493 -19.23 18.92 -17.57
C LEU A 493 -19.62 20.41 -17.49
N ARG A 494 -20.71 20.72 -16.81
CA ARG A 494 -21.18 22.10 -16.57
C ARG A 494 -20.53 22.69 -15.30
N GLU A 495 -20.40 24.01 -15.24
CA GLU A 495 -19.88 24.73 -14.07
C GLU A 495 -20.73 24.56 -12.80
N SER A 496 -22.01 24.22 -12.98
CA SER A 496 -22.96 23.85 -11.93
C SER A 496 -23.95 22.81 -12.46
N GLY A 497 -24.46 21.95 -11.58
CA GLY A 497 -25.43 20.92 -11.95
C GLY A 497 -25.19 19.58 -11.25
N ALA A 498 -25.95 18.58 -11.68
CA ALA A 498 -25.76 17.23 -11.20
C ALA A 498 -24.53 16.57 -11.85
N ILE A 499 -23.79 15.82 -11.06
CA ILE A 499 -22.72 14.92 -11.50
C ILE A 499 -23.03 13.52 -10.97
N ASP A 500 -22.74 12.51 -11.77
CA ASP A 500 -22.95 11.12 -11.42
C ASP A 500 -21.59 10.48 -11.13
N VAL A 501 -21.51 9.74 -10.03
CA VAL A 501 -20.39 8.85 -9.72
C VAL A 501 -20.88 7.43 -9.80
N THR A 502 -20.27 6.64 -10.69
CA THR A 502 -20.64 5.26 -10.94
C THR A 502 -19.54 4.33 -10.43
N LEU A 503 -19.93 3.35 -9.62
CA LEU A 503 -19.08 2.23 -9.19
C LEU A 503 -19.47 1.00 -10.00
N ALA A 504 -18.51 0.31 -10.60
CA ALA A 504 -18.72 -0.97 -11.26
C ALA A 504 -17.65 -1.98 -10.81
N ALA A 505 -18.00 -3.26 -10.73
CA ALA A 505 -17.01 -4.32 -10.57
C ALA A 505 -16.54 -4.80 -11.95
N SER A 506 -15.23 -4.90 -12.16
CA SER A 506 -14.59 -5.41 -13.37
C SER A 506 -13.64 -6.58 -13.03
N GLY A 507 -13.24 -7.34 -14.05
CA GLY A 507 -12.35 -8.49 -13.93
C GLY A 507 -13.02 -9.84 -14.24
N THR A 508 -12.19 -10.89 -14.32
CA THR A 508 -12.69 -12.26 -14.47
C THR A 508 -12.92 -12.85 -13.09
N ALA A 509 -14.19 -13.02 -12.69
CA ALA A 509 -14.52 -13.99 -11.66
C ALA A 509 -13.86 -15.33 -12.07
N ILE A 510 -13.00 -15.89 -11.22
CA ILE A 510 -12.18 -17.06 -11.57
C ILE A 510 -13.13 -18.22 -11.90
N LYS A 511 -13.27 -18.52 -13.20
CA LYS A 511 -13.96 -19.72 -13.68
C LYS A 511 -13.22 -20.94 -13.17
N GLY A 512 -13.84 -21.68 -12.26
CA GLY A 512 -13.31 -22.92 -11.69
C GLY A 512 -13.31 -23.00 -10.17
N GLN A 513 -13.50 -21.87 -9.45
CA GLN A 513 -13.74 -21.85 -8.00
C GLN A 513 -15.08 -21.21 -7.59
N MET A 514 -15.75 -20.52 -8.51
CA MET A 514 -17.12 -20.04 -8.28
C MET A 514 -18.11 -21.19 -8.45
N LEU A 515 -18.98 -21.39 -7.44
CA LEU A 515 -20.29 -22.01 -7.64
C LEU A 515 -20.98 -21.25 -8.78
N GLU A 516 -21.33 -21.95 -9.86
CA GLU A 516 -22.00 -21.40 -11.05
C GLU A 516 -23.41 -20.81 -10.80
N SER A 517 -23.76 -20.40 -9.57
CA SER A 517 -25.16 -20.22 -9.16
C SER A 517 -25.52 -18.98 -8.34
N ALA A 518 -24.59 -18.09 -7.97
CA ALA A 518 -24.95 -16.83 -7.29
C ALA A 518 -24.51 -15.60 -8.11
N PRO A 519 -25.41 -14.62 -8.36
CA PRO A 519 -25.02 -13.33 -8.91
C PRO A 519 -24.07 -12.62 -7.93
N LEU A 520 -23.05 -11.96 -8.48
CA LEU A 520 -22.18 -11.06 -7.72
C LEU A 520 -23.00 -9.81 -7.42
N GLU A 521 -23.42 -9.65 -6.16
CA GLU A 521 -24.27 -8.55 -5.72
C GLU A 521 -23.52 -7.72 -4.67
N GLY A 522 -23.20 -6.47 -5.00
CA GLY A 522 -22.73 -5.45 -4.08
C GLY A 522 -23.74 -4.31 -3.99
N VAL A 523 -23.59 -3.42 -3.01
CA VAL A 523 -24.52 -2.28 -2.83
C VAL A 523 -23.75 -0.98 -2.66
N LEU A 524 -23.86 -0.06 -3.62
CA LEU A 524 -23.37 1.30 -3.46
C LEU A 524 -24.22 2.03 -2.42
N LYS A 525 -23.61 2.49 -1.32
CA LYS A 525 -24.31 3.15 -0.21
C LYS A 525 -24.33 4.65 -0.39
N SER A 526 -23.16 5.25 -0.54
CA SER A 526 -23.00 6.70 -0.62
C SER A 526 -21.74 7.11 -1.34
N VAL A 527 -21.74 8.35 -1.84
CA VAL A 527 -20.56 9.02 -2.36
C VAL A 527 -20.42 10.38 -1.68
N VAL A 528 -19.22 10.69 -1.23
CA VAL A 528 -18.82 12.03 -0.77
C VAL A 528 -17.80 12.58 -1.76
N PHE A 529 -18.07 13.76 -2.30
CA PHE A 529 -17.19 14.46 -3.22
C PHE A 529 -16.54 15.64 -2.49
N GLU A 530 -15.22 15.72 -2.53
CA GLU A 530 -14.40 16.69 -1.82
C GLU A 530 -13.42 17.38 -2.78
N SER A 531 -13.04 18.63 -2.50
CA SER A 531 -11.94 19.31 -3.20
C SER A 531 -11.11 20.14 -2.25
N PHE A 532 -9.80 20.23 -2.44
CA PHE A 532 -8.95 21.16 -1.67
C PHE A 532 -7.67 21.53 -2.41
#